data_AF-A0A5N7RYZ5-F1
#
_entry.id   AF-A0A5N7RYZ5-F1
#
_cell.length_a   1.000
_cell.length_b   1.000
_cell.length_c   1.000
_cell.angle_alpha   90.00
_cell.angle_beta   90.00
_cell.angle_gamma   90.00
#
_symmetry.space_group_name_H-M   'P 1'
#
loop_
_entity.id
_entity.type
_entity.pdbx_description
1 polymer ?
#
loop_
_entity_poly.entity_id
_entity_poly.type
_entity_poly.pdbx_seq_one_letter_code
_entity_poly.pdbx_strand_id
1 'polypeptide(L)'
;MPPEDRATASKLRLLIADDQPLIRRALSMTLGAEPDIEVVGLAANGQEAIDLALRLQPQVVIMDQQMPGVSGAVATREITTRLPDVRIVILTTFDDDELVFEAIRSGAHAYLLKDATEDVVLETVRAVHQGESRLSPTIARKVLAQLRALSGREDPSPDTAPRPPRPVRPFRPAGSLPGQPAAGLAPALRIA
;
A
#
# COMPACT_ATOMS: atom_id res chain seq x y z
N MET A 1 -52.62 4.55 12.66
CA MET A 1 -51.26 4.08 12.36
C MET A 1 -50.90 4.62 10.98
N PRO A 2 -49.85 5.43 10.82
CA PRO A 2 -49.35 5.77 9.49
C PRO A 2 -48.64 4.55 8.87
N PRO A 3 -48.53 4.50 7.53
CA PRO A 3 -48.29 3.27 6.77
C PRO A 3 -46.83 2.81 6.84
N GLU A 4 -46.64 1.48 6.90
CA GLU A 4 -45.38 0.73 6.93
C GLU A 4 -44.62 0.75 5.59
N ASP A 5 -44.62 1.88 4.89
CA ASP A 5 -44.21 1.98 3.49
C ASP A 5 -43.00 2.91 3.29
N ARG A 6 -42.04 2.87 4.23
CA ARG A 6 -40.66 3.17 3.84
C ARG A 6 -40.16 1.92 3.15
N ALA A 7 -40.16 1.92 1.82
CA ALA A 7 -39.36 1.01 1.00
C ALA A 7 -38.12 0.61 1.80
N THR A 8 -38.04 -0.66 2.21
CA THR A 8 -36.96 -1.15 3.07
C THR A 8 -35.65 -0.72 2.44
N ALA A 9 -35.00 0.29 3.02
CA ALA A 9 -33.64 0.61 2.66
C ALA A 9 -32.89 -0.71 2.84
N SER A 10 -32.41 -1.30 1.74
CA SER A 10 -31.83 -2.63 1.77
C SER A 10 -30.70 -2.62 2.78
N LYS A 11 -30.81 -3.44 3.83
CA LYS A 11 -29.80 -3.51 4.86
C LYS A 11 -28.44 -3.84 4.25
N LEU A 12 -27.38 -3.28 4.82
CA LEU A 12 -26.01 -3.60 4.52
C LEU A 12 -25.74 -5.04 4.98
N ARG A 13 -25.52 -5.92 4.01
CA ARG A 13 -25.18 -7.33 4.14
C ARG A 13 -23.71 -7.47 4.50
N LEU A 14 -23.47 -7.89 5.73
CA LEU A 14 -22.17 -7.99 6.37
C LEU A 14 -21.79 -9.46 6.59
N LEU A 15 -20.57 -9.84 6.21
CA LEU A 15 -19.93 -11.10 6.61
C LEU A 15 -18.86 -10.81 7.67
N ILE A 16 -18.78 -11.63 8.70
CA ILE A 16 -17.75 -11.50 9.75
C ILE A 16 -16.88 -12.75 9.74
N ALA A 17 -15.57 -12.58 9.61
CA ALA A 17 -14.58 -13.63 9.65
C ALA A 17 -13.56 -13.32 10.76
N ASP A 18 -13.48 -14.20 11.76
CA ASP A 18 -12.56 -14.08 12.90
C ASP A 18 -12.39 -15.49 13.48
N ASP A 19 -11.19 -15.90 13.86
CA ASP A 19 -10.96 -17.24 14.40
C ASP A 19 -11.36 -17.36 15.89
N GLN A 20 -11.50 -16.23 16.59
CA GLN A 20 -11.86 -16.17 18.01
C GLN A 20 -13.40 -16.18 18.17
N PRO A 21 -14.00 -17.28 18.68
CA PRO A 21 -15.46 -17.42 18.72
C PRO A 21 -16.18 -16.33 19.53
N LEU A 22 -15.54 -15.84 20.60
CA LEU A 22 -16.11 -14.80 21.45
C LEU A 22 -16.20 -13.46 20.71
N ILE A 23 -15.15 -13.07 19.99
CA ILE A 23 -15.09 -11.83 19.21
C ILE A 23 -16.08 -11.90 18.05
N ARG A 24 -16.07 -13.00 17.29
CA ARG A 24 -17.02 -13.24 16.19
C ARG A 24 -18.48 -13.11 16.65
N ARG A 25 -18.81 -13.67 17.82
CA ARG A 25 -20.16 -13.56 18.41
C ARG A 25 -20.47 -12.15 18.87
N ALA A 26 -19.54 -11.47 19.53
CA ALA A 26 -19.72 -10.10 20.00
C ALA A 26 -19.99 -9.15 18.82
N LEU A 27 -19.15 -9.18 17.78
CA LEU A 27 -19.34 -8.40 16.55
C LEU A 27 -20.69 -8.70 15.90
N SER A 28 -21.07 -9.97 15.79
CA SER A 28 -22.36 -10.35 15.20
C SER A 28 -23.56 -9.80 15.97
N MET A 29 -23.50 -9.83 17.31
CA MET A 29 -24.59 -9.34 18.16
C MET A 29 -24.68 -7.82 18.13
N THR A 30 -23.53 -7.16 18.25
CA THR A 30 -23.42 -5.71 18.27
C THR A 30 -23.81 -5.11 16.91
N LEU A 31 -23.17 -5.53 15.83
CA LEU A 31 -23.44 -4.97 14.49
C LEU A 31 -24.80 -5.40 13.95
N GLY A 32 -25.28 -6.59 14.33
CA GLY A 32 -26.61 -7.07 13.95
C GLY A 32 -27.77 -6.41 14.70
N ALA A 33 -27.51 -5.68 15.78
CA ALA A 33 -28.52 -4.89 16.48
C ALA A 33 -28.89 -3.60 15.72
N GLU A 34 -28.02 -3.15 14.81
CA GLU A 34 -28.26 -1.94 14.03
C GLU A 34 -29.34 -2.17 12.95
N PRO A 35 -30.28 -1.22 12.80
CA PRO A 35 -31.42 -1.38 11.89
C PRO A 35 -31.01 -1.42 10.42
N ASP A 36 -29.86 -0.83 10.06
CA ASP A 36 -29.33 -0.74 8.69
C ASP A 36 -28.34 -1.85 8.33
N ILE A 37 -28.02 -2.77 9.25
CA ILE A 37 -27.05 -3.85 9.03
C ILE A 37 -27.73 -5.22 9.14
N GLU A 38 -27.34 -6.14 8.26
CA GLU A 38 -27.72 -7.55 8.28
C GLU A 38 -26.46 -8.41 8.25
N VAL A 39 -26.19 -9.14 9.34
CA VAL A 39 -25.09 -10.12 9.37
C VAL A 39 -25.54 -11.38 8.64
N VAL A 40 -25.05 -11.58 7.42
CA VAL A 40 -25.48 -12.67 6.53
C VAL A 40 -24.69 -13.96 6.71
N GLY A 41 -23.53 -13.89 7.38
CA GLY A 41 -22.69 -15.06 7.61
C GLY A 41 -21.58 -14.81 8.64
N LEU A 42 -21.10 -15.91 9.23
CA LEU A 42 -19.97 -15.94 10.15
C LEU A 42 -18.98 -17.00 9.69
N ALA A 43 -17.70 -16.66 9.60
CA ALA A 43 -16.61 -17.57 9.22
C ALA A 43 -15.59 -17.69 10.38
N ALA A 44 -15.08 -18.89 10.61
CA ALA A 44 -14.07 -19.15 11.63
C ALA A 44 -12.63 -19.22 11.07
N ASN A 45 -12.46 -19.13 9.76
CA ASN A 45 -11.16 -19.12 9.08
C ASN A 45 -11.28 -18.50 7.67
N GLY A 46 -10.14 -18.28 7.01
CA GLY A 46 -10.11 -17.64 5.70
C GLY A 46 -10.80 -18.45 4.59
N GLN A 47 -10.76 -19.78 4.65
CA GLN A 47 -11.40 -20.62 3.63
C GLN A 47 -12.92 -20.51 3.72
N GLU A 48 -13.48 -20.60 4.92
CA GLU A 48 -14.90 -20.37 5.16
C GLU A 48 -15.32 -18.96 4.73
N ALA A 49 -14.48 -17.95 4.98
CA ALA A 49 -14.76 -16.58 4.58
C ALA A 49 -14.86 -16.44 3.05
N ILE A 50 -13.95 -17.06 2.30
CA ILE A 50 -14.00 -17.11 0.83
C ILE A 50 -15.28 -17.80 0.37
N ASP A 51 -15.56 -19.00 0.87
CA ASP A 51 -16.72 -19.80 0.45
C ASP A 51 -18.04 -19.07 0.75
N LEU A 52 -18.15 -18.46 1.92
CA LEU A 52 -19.29 -17.65 2.32
C LEU A 52 -19.43 -16.38 1.49
N ALA A 53 -18.35 -15.66 1.21
CA ALA A 53 -18.38 -14.46 0.40
C ALA A 53 -18.89 -14.77 -1.02
N LEU A 54 -18.42 -15.85 -1.63
CA LEU A 54 -18.86 -16.28 -2.96
C LEU A 54 -20.33 -16.67 -3.00
N ARG A 55 -20.79 -17.39 -1.98
CA ARG A 55 -22.17 -17.87 -1.89
C ARG A 55 -23.15 -16.74 -1.54
N LEU A 56 -22.77 -15.88 -0.59
CA LEU A 56 -23.67 -14.89 -0.01
C LEU A 56 -23.56 -13.54 -0.69
N GLN A 57 -22.44 -13.22 -1.36
CA GLN A 57 -22.21 -11.92 -2.01
C GLN A 57 -22.50 -10.75 -1.03
N PRO A 58 -21.83 -10.69 0.14
CA PRO A 58 -22.00 -9.58 1.10
C PRO A 58 -21.49 -8.28 0.47
N GLN A 59 -21.94 -7.11 0.96
CA GLN A 59 -21.35 -5.85 0.50
C GLN A 59 -20.08 -5.48 1.27
N VAL A 60 -20.01 -5.89 2.54
CA VAL A 60 -18.84 -5.68 3.40
C VAL A 60 -18.45 -6.98 4.09
N VAL A 61 -17.15 -7.20 4.25
CA VAL A 61 -16.58 -8.25 5.09
C VAL A 61 -15.71 -7.62 6.16
N ILE A 62 -15.96 -7.94 7.43
CA ILE A 62 -14.97 -7.75 8.50
C ILE A 62 -14.13 -9.01 8.56
N MET A 63 -12.81 -8.85 8.52
CA MET A 63 -11.86 -9.94 8.39
C MET A 63 -10.73 -9.80 9.41
N ASP A 64 -10.53 -10.79 10.27
CA ASP A 64 -9.28 -10.91 11.01
C ASP A 64 -8.16 -11.33 10.06
N GLN A 65 -6.98 -10.76 10.24
CA GLN A 65 -5.83 -11.04 9.40
C GLN A 65 -5.17 -12.38 9.75
N GLN A 66 -5.08 -12.70 11.05
CA GLN A 66 -4.45 -13.92 11.52
C GLN A 66 -5.51 -14.98 11.79
N MET A 67 -5.61 -15.95 10.89
CA MET A 67 -6.52 -17.09 11.03
C MET A 67 -5.78 -18.37 10.65
N PRO A 68 -6.13 -19.51 11.26
CA PRO A 68 -5.51 -20.79 10.94
C PRO A 68 -5.81 -21.24 9.50
N GLY A 69 -4.83 -21.89 8.87
CA GLY A 69 -4.95 -22.36 7.50
C GLY A 69 -4.84 -21.21 6.50
N VAL A 70 -5.95 -20.83 5.87
CA VAL A 70 -5.99 -19.67 4.97
C VAL A 70 -6.04 -18.40 5.82
N SER A 71 -5.00 -17.56 5.70
CA SER A 71 -4.93 -16.29 6.41
C SER A 71 -5.97 -15.29 5.89
N GLY A 72 -6.30 -14.28 6.70
CA GLY A 72 -7.21 -13.22 6.29
C GLY A 72 -6.68 -12.38 5.14
N ALA A 73 -5.36 -12.20 5.02
CA ALA A 73 -4.75 -11.51 3.89
C ALA A 73 -4.94 -12.28 2.57
N VAL A 74 -4.69 -13.60 2.58
CA VAL A 74 -4.94 -14.47 1.42
C VAL A 74 -6.43 -14.47 1.07
N ALA A 75 -7.31 -14.62 2.06
CA ALA A 75 -8.76 -14.56 1.84
C ALA A 75 -9.22 -13.21 1.27
N THR A 76 -8.66 -12.10 1.77
CA THR A 76 -8.93 -10.74 1.27
C THR A 76 -8.57 -10.62 -0.20
N ARG A 77 -7.39 -11.10 -0.60
CA ARG A 77 -6.96 -11.08 -2.00
C ARG A 77 -7.85 -11.93 -2.90
N GLU A 78 -8.21 -13.13 -2.46
CA GLU A 78 -9.10 -14.02 -3.22
C GLU A 78 -10.50 -13.42 -3.38
N ILE A 79 -11.07 -12.88 -2.30
CA ILE A 79 -12.41 -12.28 -2.32
C ILE A 79 -12.43 -11.04 -3.22
N THR A 80 -11.50 -10.11 -3.05
CA THR A 80 -11.46 -8.87 -3.85
C THR A 80 -11.14 -9.11 -5.32
N THR A 81 -10.38 -10.17 -5.65
CA THR A 81 -10.11 -10.57 -7.03
C THR A 81 -11.36 -11.14 -7.70
N ARG A 82 -12.14 -11.95 -6.98
CA ARG A 82 -13.31 -12.65 -7.55
C ARG A 82 -14.59 -11.82 -7.48
N LEU A 83 -14.69 -10.94 -6.48
CA LEU A 83 -15.85 -10.11 -6.14
C LEU A 83 -15.39 -8.64 -5.94
N PRO A 84 -15.16 -7.89 -7.03
CA PRO A 84 -14.55 -6.55 -6.95
C PRO A 84 -15.41 -5.50 -6.23
N ASP A 85 -16.72 -5.74 -6.13
CA ASP A 85 -17.64 -4.85 -5.42
C ASP A 85 -17.65 -5.08 -3.90
N VAL A 86 -17.09 -6.20 -3.43
CA VAL A 86 -17.02 -6.53 -2.00
C VAL A 86 -15.96 -5.69 -1.33
N ARG A 87 -16.34 -5.04 -0.25
CA ARG A 87 -15.42 -4.19 0.52
C ARG A 87 -14.92 -4.94 1.75
N ILE A 88 -13.63 -4.82 2.04
CA ILE A 88 -12.98 -5.55 3.14
C ILE A 88 -12.47 -4.58 4.20
N VAL A 89 -12.91 -4.78 5.44
CA VAL A 89 -12.39 -4.12 6.64
C VAL A 89 -11.55 -5.14 7.41
N ILE A 90 -10.24 -4.90 7.51
CA ILE A 90 -9.40 -5.69 8.42
C ILE A 90 -9.63 -5.23 9.85
N LEU A 91 -9.87 -6.17 10.76
CA LEU A 91 -10.01 -5.94 12.19
C LEU A 91 -9.14 -6.93 12.95
N THR A 92 -7.99 -6.49 13.46
CA THR A 92 -6.99 -7.40 14.04
C THR A 92 -6.33 -6.83 15.29
N THR A 93 -5.70 -7.66 16.12
CA THR A 93 -4.97 -7.19 17.31
C THR A 93 -3.59 -6.62 17.00
N PHE A 94 -3.08 -6.88 15.80
CA PHE A 94 -1.70 -6.55 15.42
C PHE A 94 -1.66 -5.28 14.59
N ASP A 95 -0.68 -4.43 14.86
CA ASP A 95 -0.42 -3.25 14.05
C ASP A 95 0.93 -3.33 13.34
N ASP A 96 1.63 -4.47 13.39
CA ASP A 96 2.95 -4.68 12.79
C ASP A 96 2.99 -4.21 11.34
N ASP A 97 4.04 -3.46 10.99
CA ASP A 97 4.18 -2.79 9.70
C ASP A 97 3.99 -3.78 8.53
N GLU A 98 4.61 -4.95 8.60
CA GLU A 98 4.51 -5.97 7.54
C GLU A 98 3.06 -6.45 7.33
N LEU A 99 2.32 -6.71 8.41
CA LEU A 99 0.92 -7.14 8.35
C LEU A 99 0.03 -6.05 7.76
N VAL A 100 0.23 -4.80 8.18
CA VAL A 100 -0.49 -3.65 7.64
C VAL A 100 -0.28 -3.53 6.13
N PHE A 101 0.97 -3.64 5.66
CA PHE A 101 1.26 -3.58 4.23
C PHE A 101 0.71 -4.77 3.46
N GLU A 102 0.77 -5.97 4.03
CA GLU A 102 0.18 -7.18 3.44
C GLU A 102 -1.33 -7.01 3.24
N ALA A 103 -2.05 -6.52 4.25
CA ALA A 103 -3.48 -6.25 4.18
C ALA A 103 -3.83 -5.25 3.07
N ILE A 104 -3.12 -4.13 2.99
CA ILE A 104 -3.35 -3.10 1.97
C ILE A 104 -3.07 -3.66 0.57
N ARG A 105 -1.95 -4.37 0.38
CA ARG A 105 -1.62 -5.01 -0.91
C ARG A 105 -2.64 -6.08 -1.34
N SER A 106 -3.31 -6.69 -0.37
CA SER A 106 -4.33 -7.70 -0.61
C SER A 106 -5.67 -7.09 -1.03
N GLY A 107 -5.84 -5.76 -0.96
CA GLY A 107 -7.07 -5.07 -1.37
C GLY A 107 -7.99 -4.66 -0.21
N ALA A 108 -7.47 -4.60 1.02
CA ALA A 108 -8.23 -4.07 2.15
C ALA A 108 -8.62 -2.59 1.92
N HIS A 109 -9.86 -2.25 2.23
CA HIS A 109 -10.41 -0.89 2.11
C HIS A 109 -10.31 -0.10 3.42
N ALA A 110 -10.25 -0.83 4.54
CA ALA A 110 -9.97 -0.25 5.84
C ALA A 110 -9.16 -1.21 6.72
N TYR A 111 -8.47 -0.62 7.70
CA TYR A 111 -7.70 -1.36 8.70
C TYR A 111 -7.97 -0.76 10.08
N LEU A 112 -8.49 -1.59 10.98
CA LEU A 112 -8.81 -1.27 12.36
C LEU A 112 -8.11 -2.26 13.29
N LEU A 113 -7.84 -1.78 14.51
CA LEU A 113 -7.36 -2.61 15.60
C LEU A 113 -8.56 -3.13 16.42
N LYS A 114 -8.45 -4.33 17.01
CA LYS A 114 -9.50 -4.93 17.85
C LYS A 114 -9.79 -4.16 19.15
N ASP A 115 -9.00 -3.13 19.48
CA ASP A 115 -9.27 -2.18 20.57
C ASP A 115 -10.13 -0.99 20.14
N ALA A 116 -10.50 -0.88 18.86
CA ALA A 116 -11.40 0.13 18.36
C ALA A 116 -12.76 0.04 19.07
N THR A 117 -13.35 1.21 19.33
CA THR A 117 -14.69 1.27 19.92
C THR A 117 -15.74 0.78 18.92
N GLU A 118 -16.89 0.37 19.45
CA GLU A 118 -18.05 -0.04 18.66
C GLU A 118 -18.44 1.00 17.60
N ASP A 119 -18.53 2.28 17.99
CA ASP A 119 -18.85 3.38 17.09
C ASP A 119 -17.85 3.48 15.92
N VAL A 120 -16.54 3.29 16.19
CA VAL A 120 -15.51 3.34 15.16
C VAL A 120 -15.66 2.20 14.16
N VAL A 121 -16.01 1.00 14.63
CA VAL A 121 -16.25 -0.15 13.75
C VAL A 121 -17.50 0.10 12.88
N LEU A 122 -18.59 0.57 13.49
CA LEU A 122 -19.85 0.87 12.80
C LEU A 122 -19.68 1.96 11.73
N GLU A 123 -19.07 3.08 12.09
CA GLU A 123 -18.79 4.14 11.15
C GLU A 123 -17.89 3.67 10.01
N THR A 124 -16.90 2.82 10.30
CA THR A 124 -15.99 2.29 9.28
C THR A 124 -16.72 1.37 8.30
N VAL A 125 -17.57 0.46 8.79
CA VAL A 125 -18.40 -0.42 7.94
C VAL A 125 -19.30 0.43 7.02
N ARG A 126 -19.97 1.44 7.58
CA ARG A 126 -20.85 2.35 6.81
C ARG A 126 -20.08 3.17 5.77
N ALA A 127 -18.94 3.75 6.16
CA ALA A 127 -18.08 4.54 5.27
C ALA A 127 -17.54 3.69 4.11
N VAL A 128 -17.05 2.49 4.42
CA VAL A 128 -16.50 1.57 3.42
C VAL A 128 -17.58 1.07 2.45
N HIS A 129 -18.79 0.83 2.95
CA HIS A 129 -19.95 0.55 2.09
C HIS A 129 -20.27 1.69 1.12
N GLN A 130 -20.08 2.95 1.53
CA GLN A 130 -20.25 4.13 0.69
C GLN A 130 -19.08 4.38 -0.27
N GLY A 131 -18.07 3.50 -0.28
CA GLY A 131 -16.91 3.58 -1.16
C GLY A 131 -15.76 4.42 -0.60
N GLU A 132 -15.85 4.86 0.66
CA GLU A 132 -14.73 5.49 1.35
C GLU A 132 -13.68 4.45 1.80
N SER A 133 -12.47 4.91 2.08
CA SER A 133 -11.44 4.10 2.74
C SER A 133 -11.05 4.76 4.05
N ARG A 134 -10.84 3.96 5.10
CA ARG A 134 -10.48 4.47 6.43
C ARG A 134 -9.24 3.76 6.98
N LEU A 135 -8.26 4.54 7.40
CA LEU A 135 -7.08 4.08 8.13
C LEU A 135 -7.04 4.80 9.47
N SER A 136 -6.70 4.08 10.54
CA SER A 136 -6.45 4.75 11.82
C SER A 136 -5.24 5.70 11.70
N PRO A 137 -5.14 6.75 12.52
CA PRO A 137 -4.00 7.68 12.47
C PRO A 137 -2.64 6.98 12.59
N THR A 138 -2.55 5.93 13.41
CA THR A 138 -1.33 5.12 13.58
C THR A 138 -0.97 4.40 12.28
N ILE A 139 -1.95 3.75 11.65
CA ILE A 139 -1.75 3.02 10.39
C ILE A 139 -1.42 3.98 9.24
N ALA A 140 -2.13 5.10 9.15
CA ALA A 140 -1.88 6.12 8.13
C ALA A 140 -0.43 6.65 8.20
N ARG A 141 0.12 6.85 9.40
CA ARG A 141 1.53 7.24 9.59
C ARG A 141 2.49 6.19 9.05
N LYS A 142 2.25 4.90 9.30
CA LYS A 142 3.08 3.79 8.79
C LYS A 142 3.07 3.76 7.27
N VAL A 143 1.88 3.86 6.67
CA VAL A 143 1.71 3.88 5.21
C VAL A 143 2.45 5.06 4.58
N LEU A 144 2.31 6.26 5.14
CA LEU A 144 3.00 7.46 4.66
C LEU A 144 4.53 7.36 4.83
N ALA A 145 5.01 6.78 5.93
CA ALA A 145 6.44 6.58 6.16
C ALA A 145 7.05 5.65 5.10
N GLN A 146 6.37 4.56 4.77
CA GLN A 146 6.83 3.61 3.76
C GLN A 146 6.81 4.21 2.35
N LEU A 147 5.77 4.96 2.00
CA LEU A 147 5.73 5.69 0.73
C LEU A 147 6.95 6.62 0.59
N ARG A 148 7.31 7.36 1.64
CA ARG A 148 8.50 8.24 1.64
C ARG A 148 9.79 7.43 1.48
N ALA A 149 9.91 6.28 2.12
CA ALA A 149 11.08 5.41 2.02
C ALA A 149 11.26 4.82 0.61
N LEU A 150 10.17 4.54 -0.09
CA LEU A 150 10.18 4.08 -1.48
C LEU A 150 10.56 5.23 -2.44
N SER A 151 10.01 6.43 -2.24
CA SER A 151 10.34 7.61 -3.06
C SER A 151 11.78 8.10 -2.87
N GLY A 152 12.40 7.87 -1.70
CA GLY A 152 13.80 8.23 -1.45
C GLY A 152 14.85 7.31 -2.10
N ARG A 153 14.43 6.24 -2.80
CA ARG A 153 15.32 5.32 -3.52
C ARG A 153 15.48 5.63 -5.01
N GLU A 154 14.68 6.55 -5.56
CA GLU A 154 14.86 7.07 -6.92
C GLU A 154 15.64 8.39 -6.90
N ASP A 155 16.96 8.30 -6.68
CA ASP A 155 17.90 9.32 -7.17
C ASP A 155 19.34 8.79 -7.29
N PRO A 156 19.67 7.94 -8.29
CA PRO A 156 20.98 8.00 -8.89
C PRO A 156 20.94 9.15 -9.90
N SER A 157 21.29 10.37 -9.46
CA SER A 157 21.48 11.49 -10.37
C SER A 157 22.49 11.08 -11.46
N PRO A 158 22.22 11.28 -12.76
CA PRO A 158 23.13 10.95 -13.85
C PRO A 158 24.22 12.02 -13.95
N ASP A 159 25.03 12.17 -12.92
CA ASP A 159 26.24 13.01 -12.97
C ASP A 159 27.45 12.24 -12.41
N THR A 160 27.76 11.14 -13.09
CA THR A 160 29.08 10.48 -13.03
C THR A 160 29.69 10.38 -14.43
N ALA A 161 29.52 11.42 -15.25
CA ALA A 161 30.43 11.61 -16.36
C ALA A 161 31.78 12.11 -15.79
N PRO A 162 32.92 11.49 -16.09
CA PRO A 162 34.21 11.99 -15.63
C PRO A 162 34.43 13.36 -16.26
N ARG A 163 34.50 14.39 -15.41
CA ARG A 163 34.75 15.78 -15.82
C ARG A 163 36.05 15.83 -16.61
N PRO A 164 36.07 16.40 -17.84
CA PRO A 164 37.29 16.46 -18.63
C PRO A 164 38.37 17.28 -17.90
N PRO A 165 39.66 16.89 -17.98
CA PRO A 165 40.73 17.58 -17.28
C PRO A 165 40.81 19.04 -17.75
N ARG A 166 40.97 19.95 -16.78
CA ARG A 166 41.15 21.39 -17.07
C ARG A 166 42.40 21.60 -17.94
N PRO A 167 42.35 22.48 -18.96
CA PRO A 167 43.53 22.76 -19.77
C PRO A 167 44.60 23.42 -18.90
N VAL A 168 45.76 22.76 -18.80
CA VAL A 168 46.98 23.32 -18.22
C VAL A 168 47.44 24.49 -19.09
N ARG A 169 47.54 25.68 -18.49
CA ARG A 169 48.11 26.85 -19.17
C ARG A 169 49.59 26.56 -19.50
N PRO A 170 50.07 26.82 -20.72
CA PRO A 170 51.47 26.65 -21.04
C PRO A 170 52.34 27.62 -20.23
N PHE A 171 53.38 27.06 -19.60
CA PHE A 171 54.43 27.80 -18.93
C PHE A 171 55.17 28.69 -19.95
N ARG A 172 55.22 30.00 -19.68
CA ARG A 172 55.87 30.98 -20.55
C ARG A 172 57.24 31.31 -19.94
N PRO A 173 58.37 30.86 -20.52
CA PRO A 173 59.68 31.26 -20.02
C PRO A 173 59.94 32.73 -20.36
N ALA A 174 60.48 33.47 -19.40
CA ALA A 174 60.87 34.86 -19.57
C ALA A 174 62.26 34.96 -20.22
N GLY A 175 62.36 35.80 -21.25
CA GLY A 175 63.50 36.69 -21.48
C GLY A 175 64.82 36.10 -22.01
N SER A 176 64.93 36.09 -23.33
CA SER A 176 66.00 36.64 -24.20
C SER A 176 67.46 36.75 -23.71
N LEU A 177 68.38 36.32 -24.59
CA LEU A 177 69.56 37.11 -24.97
C LEU A 177 69.82 37.02 -26.50
N PRO A 178 70.22 38.13 -27.17
CA PRO A 178 70.38 38.19 -28.63
C PRO A 178 71.84 38.01 -29.07
N GLY A 179 72.09 37.44 -30.26
CA GLY A 179 73.43 37.48 -30.84
C GLY A 179 73.66 36.61 -32.09
N GLN A 180 73.54 37.26 -33.25
CA GLN A 180 74.37 37.08 -34.46
C GLN A 180 74.03 36.03 -35.55
N PRO A 181 74.45 36.30 -36.82
CA PRO A 181 73.64 36.03 -38.00
C PRO A 181 74.18 34.97 -38.99
N ALA A 182 73.24 34.53 -39.84
CA ALA A 182 73.28 33.96 -41.20
C ALA A 182 74.60 33.52 -41.87
N ALA A 183 74.61 32.25 -42.30
CA ALA A 183 75.17 31.69 -43.55
C ALA A 183 74.66 30.24 -43.64
N GLY A 184 74.27 29.59 -44.74
CA GLY A 184 74.31 29.81 -46.18
C GLY A 184 74.07 28.43 -46.84
N LEU A 185 73.40 28.41 -48.01
CA LEU A 185 73.34 27.36 -49.05
C LEU A 185 73.09 25.86 -48.70
N ALA A 186 71.91 25.35 -49.11
CA ALA A 186 71.62 24.34 -50.16
C ALA A 186 72.51 23.06 -50.34
N PRO A 187 72.13 22.07 -51.20
CA PRO A 187 71.33 20.89 -50.84
C PRO A 187 71.96 19.52 -51.26
N ALA A 188 71.20 18.44 -51.00
CA ALA A 188 71.18 17.13 -51.68
C ALA A 188 72.37 16.15 -51.48
N LEU A 189 72.07 14.91 -51.06
CA LEU A 189 72.06 13.72 -51.93
C LEU A 189 71.50 12.47 -51.22
N ARG A 190 70.75 11.67 -51.97
CA ARG A 190 70.36 10.28 -51.69
C ARG A 190 71.57 9.34 -51.74
N ILE A 191 71.43 8.15 -51.13
CA ILE A 191 71.74 6.76 -51.59
C ILE A 191 71.40 5.87 -50.38
N ALA A 192 70.34 5.05 -50.45
CA ALA A 192 70.31 3.63 -50.83
C ALA A 192 71.17 2.73 -49.92
#